data_AF-A0A968R9L1-F1
#
_entry.id   AF-A0A968R9L1-F1
#
_cell.length_a   1.000
_cell.length_b   1.000
_cell.length_c   1.000
_cell.angle_alpha   90.00
_cell.angle_beta   90.00
_cell.angle_gamma   90.00
#
_symmetry.space_group_name_H-M   'P 1'
#
loop_
_entity.id
_entity.type
_entity.pdbx_description
1 polymer ?
#
loop_
_entity_poly.entity_id
_entity_poly.type
_entity_poly.pdbx_seq_one_letter_code
_entity_poly.pdbx_strand_id
1 'polypeptide(L)'
;MTTLTYCKGLPTVAAELNPTGYTEFECFLTAFSGVFYRATIATVNHLLSLNNTKFNKSAWNTYLQQTYGISKRHANGAIALSRGSVESASECRTRHIKQLGARLASATSWLKKAQKKLHLAQKFYADCHWQNSRTGCNFPASSDIKTRKTNWYRVKFTIHNKKRYIYKLTQNLGHLRSAPLRVKVRRSEVFIVGSKDESCGNQICQWDGNTLKFRVPYCLEEKFGKYVTSEIGNFERNLSRLPEA
;
A
#
# COMPACT_ATOMS: atom_id res chain seq x y z
N MET A 1 2.74 -23.24 24.66
CA MET A 1 2.28 -23.19 23.26
C MET A 1 1.49 -21.90 23.07
N THR A 2 2.01 -20.93 22.33
CA THR A 2 1.31 -19.67 22.04
C THR A 2 0.41 -19.86 20.83
N THR A 3 -0.82 -20.30 21.07
CA THR A 3 -1.89 -20.28 20.08
C THR A 3 -2.32 -18.83 19.87
N LEU A 4 -1.77 -18.19 18.84
CA LEU A 4 -2.38 -17.01 18.25
C LEU A 4 -3.68 -17.46 17.56
N THR A 5 -4.78 -17.48 18.30
CA THR A 5 -6.10 -17.73 17.73
C THR A 5 -6.57 -16.48 17.00
N TYR A 6 -6.50 -16.56 15.67
CA TYR A 6 -7.09 -15.61 14.74
C TYR A 6 -8.61 -15.67 14.89
N CYS A 7 -9.23 -14.68 15.53
CA CYS A 7 -10.69 -14.55 15.54
C CYS A 7 -11.17 -14.28 14.11
N LYS A 8 -11.74 -15.30 13.45
CA LYS A 8 -12.24 -15.21 12.05
C LYS A 8 -13.56 -14.43 11.92
N GLY A 9 -14.15 -13.96 13.01
CA GLY A 9 -15.38 -13.18 12.98
C GLY A 9 -15.64 -12.41 14.27
N LEU A 10 -16.76 -11.69 14.31
CA LEU A 10 -17.12 -10.78 15.40
C LEU A 10 -17.48 -11.57 16.66
N PRO A 11 -17.05 -11.13 17.86
CA PRO A 11 -17.46 -11.77 19.10
C PRO A 11 -18.96 -11.54 19.26
N THR A 12 -19.74 -12.59 19.09
CA THR A 12 -21.20 -12.53 18.98
C THR A 12 -21.79 -13.70 19.73
N VAL A 13 -22.97 -13.50 20.31
CA VAL A 13 -23.64 -14.52 21.12
C VAL A 13 -24.02 -15.70 20.23
N ALA A 14 -23.87 -16.94 20.73
CA ALA A 14 -24.19 -18.14 19.95
C ALA A 14 -25.62 -18.15 19.40
N ALA A 15 -26.55 -17.45 20.05
CA ALA A 15 -27.93 -17.26 19.60
C ALA A 15 -28.07 -16.45 18.30
N GLU A 16 -27.09 -15.62 17.93
CA GLU A 16 -27.09 -14.85 16.67
C GLU A 16 -26.55 -15.67 15.48
N LEU A 17 -25.99 -16.87 15.72
CA LEU A 17 -25.39 -17.68 14.69
C LEU A 17 -26.46 -18.44 13.89
N ASN A 18 -26.38 -18.33 12.56
CA ASN A 18 -27.18 -19.15 11.67
C ASN A 18 -26.62 -20.59 11.59
N PRO A 19 -27.30 -21.55 10.91
CA PRO A 19 -26.82 -22.93 10.76
C PRO A 19 -25.45 -23.08 10.07
N THR A 20 -24.97 -22.02 9.43
CA THR A 20 -23.65 -21.97 8.76
C THR A 20 -22.57 -21.32 9.62
N GLY A 21 -22.89 -20.93 10.87
CA GLY A 21 -21.95 -20.35 11.83
C GLY A 21 -21.63 -18.87 11.61
N TYR A 22 -22.47 -18.15 10.87
CA TYR A 22 -22.35 -16.70 10.62
C TYR A 22 -23.50 -15.94 11.25
N THR A 23 -23.23 -14.72 11.72
CA THR A 23 -24.31 -13.81 12.13
C THR A 23 -24.93 -13.11 10.94
N GLU A 24 -26.18 -12.66 11.09
CA GLU A 24 -26.84 -11.82 10.09
C GLU A 24 -25.99 -10.58 9.74
N PHE A 25 -25.30 -10.03 10.74
CA PHE A 25 -24.38 -8.90 10.57
C PHE A 25 -23.14 -9.24 9.73
N GLU A 26 -22.53 -10.40 9.92
CA GLU A 26 -21.40 -10.86 9.09
C GLU A 26 -21.84 -11.13 7.63
N CYS A 27 -23.03 -11.71 7.45
CA CYS A 27 -23.64 -11.88 6.13
C CYS A 27 -23.89 -10.52 5.46
N PHE A 28 -24.45 -9.56 6.20
CA PHE A 28 -24.66 -8.19 5.76
C PHE A 28 -23.35 -7.52 5.34
N LEU A 29 -22.31 -7.56 6.18
CA LEU A 29 -21.02 -6.94 5.88
C LEU A 29 -20.38 -7.53 4.61
N THR A 30 -20.50 -8.83 4.40
CA THR A 30 -19.98 -9.51 3.21
C THR A 30 -20.72 -9.07 1.95
N ALA A 31 -22.05 -8.97 2.02
CA ALA A 31 -22.86 -8.46 0.91
C ALA A 31 -22.56 -6.98 0.62
N PHE A 32 -22.50 -6.16 1.67
CA PHE A 32 -22.25 -4.74 1.57
C PHE A 32 -20.85 -4.42 1.05
N SER A 33 -19.82 -5.13 1.50
CA SER A 33 -18.45 -4.93 1.03
C SER A 33 -18.34 -5.19 -0.48
N GLY A 34 -19.11 -6.13 -1.02
CA GLY A 34 -19.20 -6.37 -2.46
C GLY A 34 -19.75 -5.18 -3.24
N VAL A 35 -20.83 -4.56 -2.76
CA VAL A 35 -21.43 -3.36 -3.38
C VAL A 35 -20.49 -2.16 -3.23
N PHE A 36 -19.96 -1.96 -2.03
CA PHE A 36 -19.06 -0.86 -1.71
C PHE A 36 -17.79 -0.92 -2.57
N TYR A 37 -17.17 -2.11 -2.70
CA TYR A 37 -16.01 -2.34 -3.56
C TYR A 37 -16.23 -1.87 -5.01
N ARG A 38 -17.40 -2.18 -5.59
CA ARG A 38 -17.75 -1.75 -6.96
C ARG A 38 -17.85 -0.22 -7.05
N ALA A 39 -18.53 0.41 -6.09
CA ALA A 39 -18.63 1.87 -6.01
C ALA A 39 -17.25 2.54 -5.84
N THR A 40 -16.37 1.95 -5.01
CA THR A 40 -15.00 2.44 -4.80
C THR A 40 -14.16 2.33 -6.07
N ILE A 41 -14.23 1.21 -6.80
CA ILE A 41 -13.52 1.04 -8.08
C ILE A 41 -13.99 2.08 -9.10
N ALA A 42 -15.31 2.23 -9.28
CA ALA A 42 -15.86 3.19 -10.22
C ALA A 42 -15.37 4.62 -9.90
N THR A 43 -15.37 4.97 -8.61
CA THR A 43 -14.88 6.27 -8.15
C THR A 43 -13.38 6.43 -8.34
N VAL A 44 -12.57 5.41 -8.06
CA VAL A 44 -11.11 5.46 -8.32
C VAL A 44 -10.84 5.65 -9.82
N ASN A 45 -11.51 4.89 -10.69
CA ASN A 45 -11.32 5.02 -12.13
C ASN A 45 -11.72 6.42 -12.63
N HIS A 46 -12.83 6.96 -12.11
CA HIS A 46 -13.24 8.32 -12.42
C HIS A 46 -12.20 9.34 -11.95
N LEU A 47 -11.71 9.24 -10.71
CA LEU A 47 -10.66 10.12 -10.19
C LEU A 47 -9.36 10.05 -11.00
N LEU A 48 -8.97 8.85 -11.47
CA LEU A 48 -7.79 8.69 -12.33
C LEU A 48 -8.00 9.23 -13.75
N SER A 49 -9.24 9.27 -14.24
CA SER A 49 -9.59 9.83 -15.55
C SER A 49 -9.64 11.37 -15.56
N LEU A 50 -9.81 11.99 -14.39
CA LEU A 50 -9.85 13.44 -14.23
C LEU A 50 -8.42 14.00 -14.32
N ASN A 51 -7.99 14.36 -15.53
CA ASN A 51 -6.71 15.01 -15.79
C ASN A 51 -6.70 16.46 -15.28
N ASN A 52 -6.66 16.66 -13.95
CA ASN A 52 -6.69 17.95 -13.24
C ASN A 52 -8.01 18.74 -13.30
N THR A 53 -9.09 18.14 -13.79
CA THR A 53 -10.42 18.74 -13.68
C THR A 53 -10.95 18.61 -12.26
N LYS A 54 -11.68 19.63 -11.80
CA LYS A 54 -12.21 19.68 -10.43
C LYS A 54 -13.26 18.58 -10.25
N PHE A 55 -13.02 17.67 -9.29
CA PHE A 55 -13.97 16.63 -8.94
C PHE A 55 -15.26 17.23 -8.34
N ASN A 56 -16.39 17.00 -9.01
CA ASN A 56 -17.70 17.41 -8.51
C ASN A 56 -18.30 16.34 -7.58
N LYS A 57 -18.10 16.54 -6.28
CA LYS A 57 -18.55 15.60 -5.24
C LYS A 57 -20.07 15.40 -5.22
N SER A 58 -20.87 16.46 -5.41
CA SER A 58 -22.33 16.35 -5.30
C SER A 58 -22.92 15.54 -6.45
N ALA A 59 -22.54 15.87 -7.69
CA ALA A 59 -22.97 15.14 -8.88
C ALA A 59 -22.55 13.67 -8.83
N TRP A 60 -21.30 13.39 -8.43
CA TRP A 60 -20.81 12.02 -8.32
C TRP A 60 -21.51 11.24 -7.22
N ASN A 61 -21.85 11.88 -6.10
CA ASN A 61 -22.61 11.23 -5.04
C ASN A 61 -24.01 10.82 -5.55
N THR A 62 -24.70 11.68 -6.29
CA THR A 62 -25.98 11.35 -6.92
C THR A 62 -25.84 10.16 -7.87
N TYR A 63 -24.80 10.13 -8.72
CA TYR A 63 -24.51 9.01 -9.61
C TYR A 63 -24.33 7.69 -8.83
N LEU A 64 -23.56 7.70 -7.74
CA LEU A 64 -23.34 6.50 -6.92
C LEU A 64 -24.62 6.01 -6.25
N GLN A 65 -25.46 6.92 -5.75
CA GLN A 65 -26.74 6.57 -5.16
C GLN A 65 -27.66 5.90 -6.18
N GLN A 66 -27.79 6.46 -7.38
CA GLN A 66 -28.64 5.92 -8.45
C GLN A 66 -28.12 4.57 -8.99
N THR A 67 -26.80 4.45 -9.18
CA THR A 67 -26.20 3.26 -9.82
C THR A 67 -26.13 2.06 -8.88
N TYR A 68 -25.81 2.29 -7.60
CA TYR A 68 -25.55 1.22 -6.63
C TYR A 68 -26.62 1.09 -5.55
N GLY A 69 -27.63 1.96 -5.54
CA GLY A 69 -28.70 1.95 -4.53
C GLY A 69 -28.19 2.17 -3.10
N ILE A 70 -27.09 2.92 -2.94
CA ILE A 70 -26.50 3.21 -1.64
C ILE A 70 -26.98 4.57 -1.11
N SER A 71 -26.93 4.80 0.21
CA SER A 71 -27.28 6.11 0.74
C SER A 71 -26.20 7.16 0.43
N LYS A 72 -26.57 8.45 0.46
CA LYS A 72 -25.63 9.58 0.35
C LYS A 72 -24.39 9.45 1.24
N ARG A 73 -24.56 8.89 2.45
CA ARG A 73 -23.49 8.75 3.44
C ARG A 73 -22.55 7.58 3.11
N HIS A 74 -23.09 6.45 2.66
CA HIS A 74 -22.30 5.34 2.14
C HIS A 74 -21.51 5.77 0.89
N ALA A 75 -22.15 6.54 -0.01
CA ALA A 75 -21.48 7.13 -1.18
C ALA A 75 -20.35 8.10 -0.78
N ASN A 76 -20.56 8.95 0.23
CA ASN A 76 -19.50 9.80 0.77
C ASN A 76 -18.32 8.99 1.34
N GLY A 77 -18.60 7.86 1.99
CA GLY A 77 -17.58 6.92 2.45
C GLY A 77 -16.75 6.36 1.30
N ALA A 78 -17.40 5.89 0.23
CA ALA A 78 -16.71 5.40 -0.97
C ALA A 78 -15.84 6.51 -1.60
N ILE A 79 -16.37 7.73 -1.74
CA ILE A 79 -15.63 8.88 -2.26
C ILE A 79 -14.40 9.20 -1.41
N ALA A 80 -14.56 9.26 -0.08
CA ALA A 80 -13.47 9.57 0.83
C ALA A 80 -12.36 8.52 0.76
N LEU A 81 -12.72 7.24 0.77
CA LEU A 81 -11.76 6.13 0.65
C LEU A 81 -11.03 6.16 -0.70
N SER A 82 -11.76 6.31 -1.80
CA SER A 82 -11.18 6.39 -3.14
C SER A 82 -10.22 7.58 -3.27
N ARG A 83 -10.62 8.75 -2.76
CA ARG A 83 -9.79 9.96 -2.79
C ARG A 83 -8.51 9.77 -1.98
N GLY A 84 -8.61 9.32 -0.73
CA GLY A 84 -7.44 9.06 0.11
C GLY A 84 -6.50 8.01 -0.51
N SER A 85 -7.05 6.99 -1.16
CA SER A 85 -6.25 5.96 -1.83
C SER A 85 -5.51 6.49 -3.06
N VAL A 86 -6.16 7.34 -3.88
CA VAL A 86 -5.53 7.97 -5.05
C VAL A 86 -4.46 8.98 -4.64
N GLU A 87 -4.76 9.84 -3.66
CA GLU A 87 -3.81 10.83 -3.12
C GLU A 87 -2.59 10.11 -2.51
N SER A 88 -2.82 9.11 -1.67
CA SER A 88 -1.74 8.29 -1.09
C SER A 88 -0.89 7.62 -2.16
N ALA A 89 -1.50 7.00 -3.18
CA ALA A 89 -0.76 6.37 -4.27
C ALA A 89 0.09 7.36 -5.07
N SER A 90 -0.46 8.56 -5.32
CA SER A 90 0.27 9.66 -5.98
C SER A 90 1.50 10.09 -5.17
N GLU A 91 1.31 10.35 -3.87
CA GLU A 91 2.41 10.73 -2.98
C GLU A 91 3.47 9.62 -2.81
N CYS A 92 3.04 8.37 -2.65
CA CYS A 92 3.95 7.23 -2.58
C CYS A 92 4.80 7.13 -3.85
N ARG A 93 4.19 7.39 -5.02
CA ARG A 93 4.90 7.39 -6.29
C ARG A 93 5.92 8.52 -6.38
N THR A 94 5.56 9.75 -6.00
CA THR A 94 6.50 10.88 -6.01
C THR A 94 7.67 10.65 -5.07
N ARG A 95 7.41 10.14 -3.85
CA ARG A 95 8.44 9.75 -2.88
C ARG A 95 9.35 8.65 -3.43
N HIS A 96 8.79 7.63 -4.09
CA HIS A 96 9.55 6.54 -4.66
C HIS A 96 10.48 7.02 -5.79
N ILE A 97 9.99 7.87 -6.69
CA ILE A 97 10.81 8.51 -7.73
C ILE A 97 11.95 9.32 -7.11
N LYS A 98 11.65 10.12 -6.09
CA LYS A 98 12.67 10.91 -5.36
C LYS A 98 13.73 10.01 -4.73
N GLN A 99 13.33 8.93 -4.08
CA GLN A 99 14.24 8.00 -3.42
C GLN A 99 15.15 7.28 -4.42
N LEU A 100 14.61 6.79 -5.54
CA LEU A 100 15.40 6.17 -6.59
C LEU A 100 16.34 7.17 -7.26
N GLY A 101 15.88 8.41 -7.48
CA GLY A 101 16.70 9.49 -8.02
C GLY A 101 17.91 9.81 -7.12
N ALA A 102 17.69 9.90 -5.80
CA ALA A 102 18.77 10.12 -4.83
C ALA A 102 19.77 8.93 -4.80
N ARG A 103 19.27 7.69 -4.85
CA ARG A 103 20.12 6.49 -4.94
C ARG A 103 20.94 6.48 -6.23
N LEU A 104 20.36 6.89 -7.36
CA LEU A 104 21.04 7.01 -8.64
C LEU A 104 22.16 8.05 -8.56
N ALA A 105 21.88 9.24 -8.03
CA ALA A 105 22.87 10.31 -7.88
C ALA A 105 24.05 9.90 -6.98
N SER A 106 23.76 9.22 -5.87
CA SER A 106 24.80 8.67 -4.99
C SER A 106 25.64 7.60 -5.69
N ALA A 107 24.99 6.68 -6.41
CA ALA A 107 25.66 5.61 -7.14
C ALA A 107 26.56 6.14 -8.27
N THR A 108 26.11 7.15 -9.02
CA THR A 108 26.90 7.76 -10.09
C THR A 108 28.09 8.56 -9.55
N SER A 109 27.91 9.29 -8.44
CA SER A 109 29.01 9.97 -7.73
C SER A 109 30.06 8.97 -7.26
N TRP A 110 29.64 7.86 -6.64
CA TRP A 110 30.54 6.79 -6.23
C TRP A 110 31.28 6.19 -7.43
N LEU A 111 30.59 5.93 -8.55
CA LEU A 111 31.19 5.37 -9.76
C LEU A 111 32.29 6.30 -10.31
N LYS A 112 32.02 7.60 -10.40
CA LYS A 112 33.01 8.61 -10.84
C LYS A 112 34.25 8.60 -9.96
N LYS A 113 34.09 8.58 -8.63
CA LYS A 113 35.20 8.53 -7.68
C LYS A 113 36.01 7.23 -7.82
N ALA A 114 35.33 6.08 -7.94
CA ALA A 114 35.99 4.78 -8.11
C ALA A 114 36.78 4.68 -9.43
N GLN A 115 36.20 5.17 -10.53
CA GLN A 115 36.88 5.23 -11.82
C GLN A 115 38.09 6.16 -11.79
N LYS A 116 37.95 7.37 -11.21
CA LYS A 116 39.05 8.32 -11.04
C LYS A 116 40.18 7.71 -10.20
N LYS A 117 39.85 7.05 -9.10
CA LYS A 117 40.81 6.35 -8.24
C LYS A 117 41.61 5.31 -9.02
N LEU A 118 40.94 4.49 -9.82
CA LEU A 118 41.58 3.46 -10.62
C LEU A 118 42.45 4.05 -11.74
N HIS A 119 41.97 5.09 -12.43
CA HIS A 119 42.71 5.77 -13.49
C HIS A 119 44.00 6.45 -12.96
N LEU A 120 43.91 7.14 -11.82
CA LEU A 120 45.10 7.76 -11.20
C LEU A 120 46.14 6.72 -10.78
N ALA A 121 45.70 5.58 -10.22
CA ALA A 121 46.60 4.48 -9.88
C ALA A 121 47.25 3.88 -11.13
N GLN A 122 46.47 3.65 -12.20
CA GLN A 122 47.00 3.19 -13.49
C GLN A 122 48.04 4.14 -14.07
N LYS A 123 47.78 5.45 -14.03
CA LYS A 123 48.73 6.46 -14.50
C LYS A 123 50.03 6.42 -13.69
N PHE A 124 49.93 6.38 -12.36
CA PHE A 124 51.09 6.31 -11.47
C PHE A 124 51.99 5.10 -11.77
N TYR A 125 51.42 3.90 -11.97
CA TYR A 125 52.20 2.70 -12.26
C TYR A 125 52.64 2.56 -13.72
N ALA A 126 52.11 3.40 -14.63
CA ALA A 126 52.59 3.47 -16.01
C ALA A 126 53.87 4.30 -16.14
N ASP A 127 54.17 5.17 -15.17
CA ASP A 127 55.37 6.01 -15.17
C ASP A 127 56.63 5.16 -14.89
N CYS A 128 57.67 5.28 -15.72
CA CYS A 128 58.90 4.46 -15.63
C CYS A 128 59.66 4.59 -14.29
N HIS A 129 59.46 5.68 -13.54
CA HIS A 129 60.16 5.96 -12.27
C HIS A 129 59.23 5.97 -11.06
N TRP A 130 58.10 5.26 -11.12
CA TRP A 130 57.10 5.23 -10.03
C TRP A 130 57.68 4.80 -8.67
N GLN A 131 58.73 3.97 -8.67
CA GLN A 131 59.43 3.51 -7.47
C GLN A 131 60.15 4.65 -6.72
N ASN A 132 60.61 5.67 -7.45
CA ASN A 132 61.36 6.80 -6.91
C ASN A 132 60.47 8.03 -6.62
N SER A 133 59.14 7.85 -6.69
CA SER A 133 58.20 8.95 -6.49
C SER A 133 58.15 9.43 -5.04
N ARG A 134 58.33 10.74 -4.82
CA ARG A 134 58.26 11.36 -3.49
C ARG A 134 56.84 11.45 -2.92
N THR A 135 55.81 11.47 -3.75
CA THR A 135 54.41 11.66 -3.36
C THR A 135 53.63 10.35 -3.20
N GLY A 136 54.15 9.23 -3.71
CA GLY A 136 53.55 7.90 -3.59
C GLY A 136 52.18 7.74 -4.27
N CYS A 137 51.55 6.58 -4.10
CA CYS A 137 50.23 6.27 -4.67
C CYS A 137 49.18 6.06 -3.56
N ASN A 138 48.09 6.84 -3.58
CA ASN A 138 46.96 6.68 -2.65
C ASN A 138 46.16 5.36 -2.86
N PHE A 139 46.47 4.59 -3.91
CA PHE A 139 45.87 3.26 -4.13
C PHE A 139 46.93 2.26 -4.58
N PRO A 140 47.77 1.79 -3.65
CA PRO A 140 48.88 0.91 -3.98
C PRO A 140 48.37 -0.44 -4.49
N ALA A 141 49.11 -1.08 -5.39
CA ALA A 141 48.82 -2.43 -5.84
C ALA A 141 49.03 -3.41 -4.67
N SER A 142 47.98 -4.15 -4.32
CA SER A 142 48.05 -5.19 -3.30
C SER A 142 47.30 -6.44 -3.73
N SER A 143 47.74 -7.59 -3.24
CA SER A 143 47.09 -8.88 -3.50
C SER A 143 46.77 -9.58 -2.18
N ASP A 144 45.66 -10.30 -2.18
CA ASP A 144 45.32 -11.19 -1.08
C ASP A 144 46.04 -12.52 -1.27
N ILE A 145 46.83 -12.92 -0.28
CA ILE A 145 47.65 -14.14 -0.32
C ILE A 145 46.79 -15.40 -0.50
N LYS A 146 45.59 -15.44 0.10
CA LYS A 146 44.70 -16.61 0.04
C LYS A 146 44.00 -16.72 -1.30
N THR A 147 43.46 -15.61 -1.79
CA THR A 147 42.63 -15.61 -3.01
C THR A 147 43.41 -15.28 -4.29
N ARG A 148 44.67 -14.84 -4.16
CA ARG A 148 45.54 -14.29 -5.22
C ARG A 148 44.90 -13.16 -6.04
N LYS A 149 43.79 -12.59 -5.55
CA LYS A 149 43.06 -11.50 -6.22
C LYS A 149 43.66 -10.17 -5.81
N THR A 150 43.93 -9.33 -6.81
CA THR A 150 44.40 -7.97 -6.56
C THR A 150 43.27 -7.08 -6.07
N ASN A 151 43.60 -6.07 -5.28
CA ASN A 151 42.69 -5.00 -4.91
C ASN A 151 42.12 -4.29 -6.16
N TRP A 152 42.89 -4.21 -7.25
CA TRP A 152 42.44 -3.69 -8.54
C TRP A 152 41.35 -4.54 -9.18
N TYR A 153 41.49 -5.87 -9.16
CA TYR A 153 40.44 -6.78 -9.60
C TYR A 153 39.14 -6.54 -8.82
N ARG A 154 39.23 -6.43 -7.48
CA ARG A 154 38.06 -6.17 -6.62
C ARG A 154 37.38 -4.85 -6.99
N VAL A 155 38.14 -3.77 -7.19
CA VAL A 155 37.59 -2.47 -7.59
C VAL A 155 36.93 -2.54 -8.97
N LYS A 156 37.57 -3.17 -9.96
CA LYS A 156 36.97 -3.36 -11.30
C LYS A 156 35.65 -4.14 -11.22
N PHE A 157 35.61 -5.19 -10.40
CA PHE A 157 34.39 -5.98 -10.17
C PHE A 157 33.28 -5.14 -9.51
N THR A 158 33.61 -4.36 -8.48
CA THR A 158 32.64 -3.46 -7.84
C THR A 158 32.15 -2.37 -8.79
N ILE A 159 33.03 -1.80 -9.61
CA ILE A 159 32.66 -0.85 -10.68
C ILE A 159 31.66 -1.50 -11.65
N HIS A 160 31.94 -2.72 -12.11
CA HIS A 160 31.03 -3.46 -12.99
C HIS A 160 29.64 -3.65 -12.35
N ASN A 161 29.59 -4.13 -11.10
CA ASN A 161 28.33 -4.31 -10.38
C ASN A 161 27.60 -2.98 -10.16
N LYS A 162 28.33 -1.90 -9.88
CA LYS A 162 27.73 -0.58 -9.71
C LYS A 162 27.17 -0.04 -11.03
N LYS A 163 27.84 -0.26 -12.17
CA LYS A 163 27.30 0.09 -13.50
C LYS A 163 25.98 -0.64 -13.77
N ARG A 164 25.91 -1.94 -13.49
CA ARG A 164 24.66 -2.73 -13.61
C ARG A 164 23.56 -2.20 -12.69
N TYR A 165 23.90 -1.86 -11.45
CA TYR A 165 22.95 -1.28 -10.50
C TYR A 165 22.41 0.08 -10.98
N ILE A 166 23.27 0.95 -11.51
CA ILE A 166 22.88 2.23 -12.10
C ILE A 166 21.93 2.00 -13.27
N TYR A 167 22.27 1.08 -14.18
CA TYR A 167 21.39 0.73 -15.31
C TYR A 167 20.00 0.26 -14.84
N LYS A 168 19.94 -0.63 -13.83
CA LYS A 168 18.66 -1.08 -13.27
C LYS A 168 17.86 0.10 -12.69
N LEU A 169 18.51 1.01 -11.97
CA LEU A 169 17.85 2.19 -11.42
C LEU A 169 17.31 3.13 -12.50
N THR A 170 18.06 3.35 -13.60
CA THR A 170 17.59 4.19 -14.70
C THR A 170 16.39 3.57 -15.41
N GLN A 171 16.41 2.26 -15.67
CA GLN A 171 15.27 1.55 -16.23
C GLN A 171 14.04 1.62 -15.33
N ASN A 172 14.22 1.36 -14.03
CA ASN A 172 13.13 1.45 -13.06
C ASN A 172 12.54 2.86 -12.97
N LEU A 173 13.38 3.90 -13.00
CA LEU A 173 12.92 5.30 -13.02
C LEU A 173 12.18 5.65 -14.31
N GLY A 174 12.66 5.17 -15.46
CA GLY A 174 11.99 5.34 -16.74
C GLY A 174 10.60 4.73 -16.73
N HIS A 175 10.50 3.46 -16.31
CA HIS A 175 9.23 2.75 -16.16
C HIS A 175 8.29 3.44 -15.15
N LEU A 176 8.80 3.87 -14.00
CA LEU A 176 8.01 4.57 -12.98
C LEU A 176 7.56 5.97 -13.41
N ARG A 177 8.11 6.55 -14.48
CA ARG A 177 7.63 7.82 -15.03
C ARG A 177 6.56 7.58 -16.10
N SER A 178 6.69 6.53 -16.92
CA SER A 178 5.75 6.23 -17.99
C SER A 178 4.52 5.44 -17.56
N ALA A 179 4.61 4.58 -16.53
CA ALA A 179 3.51 3.70 -16.15
C ALA A 179 2.26 4.47 -15.71
N PRO A 180 1.03 4.01 -15.99
CA PRO A 180 -0.17 4.63 -15.43
C PRO A 180 -0.22 4.44 -13.90
N LEU A 181 -0.83 5.40 -13.17
CA LEU A 181 -1.05 5.26 -11.73
C LEU A 181 -2.12 4.19 -11.50
N ARG A 182 -1.82 3.21 -10.65
CA ARG A 182 -2.75 2.16 -10.27
C ARG A 182 -2.94 2.18 -8.76
N VAL A 183 -4.19 2.06 -8.32
CA VAL A 183 -4.57 2.06 -6.91
C VAL A 183 -5.10 0.67 -6.57
N LYS A 184 -4.64 0.10 -5.46
CA LYS A 184 -5.15 -1.17 -4.95
C LYS A 184 -6.38 -0.91 -4.08
N VAL A 185 -7.53 -1.41 -4.50
CA VAL A 185 -8.77 -1.40 -3.72
C VAL A 185 -9.01 -2.80 -3.16
N ARG A 186 -9.26 -2.93 -1.86
CA ARG A 186 -9.55 -4.21 -1.22
C ARG A 186 -11.06 -4.48 -1.22
N ARG A 187 -11.46 -5.74 -1.40
CA ARG A 187 -12.88 -6.14 -1.43
C ARG A 187 -13.51 -6.26 -0.05
N SER A 188 -12.68 -6.43 0.98
CA SER A 188 -13.08 -6.60 2.38
C SER A 188 -12.99 -5.28 3.17
N GLU A 189 -12.98 -4.14 2.48
CA GLU A 189 -12.80 -2.84 3.09
C GLU A 189 -14.06 -2.00 2.86
N VAL A 190 -14.59 -1.48 3.96
CA VAL A 190 -15.76 -0.61 3.97
C VAL A 190 -15.40 0.60 4.81
N PHE A 191 -15.68 1.78 4.28
CA PHE A 191 -15.38 3.03 4.96
C PHE A 191 -16.65 3.87 5.09
N ILE A 192 -16.91 4.33 6.31
CA ILE A 192 -18.13 5.06 6.64
C ILE A 192 -17.72 6.37 7.27
N VAL A 193 -18.27 7.45 6.73
CA VAL A 193 -17.98 8.81 7.16
C VAL A 193 -19.18 9.32 7.94
N GLY A 194 -18.92 9.69 9.19
CA GLY A 194 -19.83 10.47 10.02
C GLY A 194 -19.58 11.98 9.88
N SER A 195 -20.30 12.77 10.68
CA SER A 195 -20.09 14.21 10.78
C SER A 195 -20.05 14.62 12.25
N LYS A 196 -19.29 15.69 12.55
CA LYS A 196 -19.26 16.28 13.90
C LYS A 196 -20.65 16.77 14.33
N ASP A 197 -21.46 17.22 13.37
CA ASP A 197 -22.79 17.76 13.62
C ASP A 197 -23.87 16.65 13.78
N GLU A 198 -23.48 15.39 13.65
CA GLU A 198 -24.38 14.26 13.83
C GLU A 198 -24.43 13.78 15.28
N SER A 199 -25.62 13.39 15.72
CA SER A 199 -25.83 12.65 16.95
C SER A 199 -24.95 11.38 16.99
N CYS A 200 -24.14 11.27 18.03
CA CYS A 200 -23.14 10.21 18.21
C CYS A 200 -22.09 10.12 17.08
N GLY A 201 -21.86 11.20 16.33
CA GLY A 201 -20.81 11.33 15.33
C GLY A 201 -21.02 10.56 14.01
N ASN A 202 -21.78 9.46 14.01
CA ASN A 202 -22.08 8.66 12.81
C ASN A 202 -23.44 7.96 12.94
N GLN A 203 -24.45 8.41 12.18
CA GLN A 203 -25.78 7.75 12.24
C GLN A 203 -25.91 6.50 11.36
N ILE A 204 -24.89 6.13 10.57
CA ILE A 204 -24.94 4.82 9.88
C ILE A 204 -24.58 3.71 10.85
N CYS A 205 -23.54 3.90 11.65
CA CYS A 205 -22.99 2.87 12.51
C CYS A 205 -22.88 3.44 13.93
N GLN A 206 -23.77 2.99 14.80
CA GLN A 206 -23.89 3.46 16.19
C GLN A 206 -23.59 2.31 17.15
N TRP A 207 -22.86 2.63 18.21
CA TRP A 207 -22.54 1.69 19.28
C TRP A 207 -23.12 2.23 20.58
N ASP A 208 -24.03 1.46 21.18
CA ASP A 208 -24.76 1.88 22.38
C ASP A 208 -24.13 1.32 23.68
N GLY A 209 -22.94 0.72 23.60
CA GLY A 209 -22.25 0.09 24.73
C GLY A 209 -22.46 -1.42 24.84
N ASN A 210 -23.50 -1.96 24.23
CA ASN A 210 -23.79 -3.40 24.17
C ASN A 210 -24.10 -3.91 22.75
N THR A 211 -24.82 -3.11 21.97
CA THR A 211 -25.24 -3.46 20.60
C THR A 211 -24.66 -2.51 19.57
N LEU A 212 -24.16 -3.08 18.47
CA LEU A 212 -23.76 -2.36 17.27
C LEU A 212 -24.93 -2.31 16.31
N LYS A 213 -25.42 -1.11 16.01
CA LYS A 213 -26.51 -0.87 15.08
C LYS A 213 -25.98 -0.28 13.79
N PHE A 214 -26.34 -0.89 12.67
CA PHE A 214 -25.90 -0.48 11.35
C PHE A 214 -27.08 -0.25 10.40
N ARG A 215 -27.12 0.91 9.76
CA ARG A 215 -28.11 1.24 8.74
C ARG A 215 -27.76 0.62 7.39
N VAL A 216 -28.66 -0.22 6.90
CA VAL A 216 -28.51 -0.94 5.64
C VAL A 216 -28.67 0.04 4.46
N PRO A 217 -27.88 -0.09 3.38
CA PRO A 217 -28.13 0.68 2.15
C PRO A 217 -29.38 0.15 1.43
N TYR A 218 -30.09 1.03 0.72
CA TYR A 218 -31.37 0.71 0.06
C TYR A 218 -31.34 -0.56 -0.80
N CYS A 219 -30.24 -0.82 -1.51
CA CYS A 219 -30.07 -2.02 -2.34
C CYS A 219 -30.05 -3.35 -1.58
N LEU A 220 -29.88 -3.33 -0.26
CA LEU A 220 -29.83 -4.51 0.60
C LEU A 220 -30.98 -4.55 1.62
N GLU A 221 -31.86 -3.54 1.64
CA GLU A 221 -32.97 -3.46 2.60
C GLU A 221 -33.99 -4.59 2.43
N GLU A 222 -34.21 -5.08 1.19
CA GLU A 222 -35.09 -6.23 0.94
C GLU A 222 -34.62 -7.52 1.62
N LYS A 223 -33.30 -7.65 1.86
CA LYS A 223 -32.69 -8.86 2.42
C LYS A 223 -32.45 -8.79 3.92
N PHE A 224 -32.04 -7.62 4.42
CA PHE A 224 -31.57 -7.45 5.81
C PHE A 224 -32.39 -6.42 6.59
N GLY A 225 -33.48 -5.91 6.00
CA GLY A 225 -34.28 -4.85 6.61
C GLY A 225 -33.56 -3.49 6.64
N LYS A 226 -34.11 -2.54 7.40
CA LYS A 226 -33.58 -1.16 7.48
C LYS A 226 -32.33 -1.04 8.34
N TYR A 227 -32.22 -1.88 9.37
CA TYR A 227 -31.13 -1.88 10.33
C TYR A 227 -30.73 -3.32 10.63
N VAL A 228 -29.43 -3.58 10.69
CA VAL A 228 -28.88 -4.81 11.26
C VAL A 228 -28.23 -4.45 12.58
N THR A 229 -28.57 -5.21 13.60
CA THR A 229 -28.00 -5.08 14.95
C THR A 229 -27.24 -6.35 15.28
N SER A 230 -26.14 -6.22 16.01
CA SER A 230 -25.44 -7.37 16.58
C SER A 230 -24.86 -6.98 17.93
N GLU A 231 -24.97 -7.86 18.90
CA GLU A 231 -24.32 -7.71 20.20
C GLU A 231 -22.83 -8.01 20.05
N ILE A 232 -21.98 -7.01 20.37
CA ILE A 232 -20.54 -7.27 20.46
C ILE A 232 -20.30 -7.93 21.81
N GLY A 233 -20.34 -9.26 21.81
CA GLY A 233 -20.10 -10.09 22.98
C GLY A 233 -18.64 -10.08 23.43
N ASN A 234 -18.36 -10.86 24.47
CA ASN A 234 -16.99 -11.11 24.94
C ASN A 234 -16.22 -11.98 23.95
N PHE A 235 -14.91 -11.75 23.81
CA PHE A 235 -13.99 -12.58 23.02
C PHE A 235 -13.73 -13.93 23.69
N GLU A 236 -14.77 -14.75 23.85
CA GLU A 236 -14.62 -16.10 24.39
C GLU A 236 -13.79 -16.95 23.44
N ARG A 237 -12.65 -17.42 23.92
CA ARG A 237 -11.56 -17.98 23.09
C ARG A 237 -11.84 -19.37 22.53
N ASN A 238 -13.02 -19.97 22.80
CA ASN A 238 -13.34 -21.38 22.52
C ASN A 238 -14.74 -21.63 21.92
N LEU A 239 -15.39 -20.63 21.32
CA LEU A 239 -16.66 -20.85 20.61
C LEU A 239 -16.40 -21.65 19.31
N SER A 240 -16.84 -22.90 19.26
CA SER A 240 -16.91 -23.67 18.02
C SER A 240 -18.02 -23.07 17.13
N ARG A 241 -17.64 -22.51 15.97
CA ARG A 241 -18.58 -21.99 14.97
C ARG A 241 -18.99 -23.02 13.93
N LEU A 242 -18.48 -24.24 14.03
CA LEU A 242 -18.85 -25.32 13.14
C LEU A 242 -20.17 -25.93 13.64
N PRO A 243 -21.10 -26.27 12.75
CA PRO A 243 -22.31 -26.99 13.15
C PRO A 243 -21.90 -28.27 13.89
N GLU A 244 -22.60 -28.59 14.97
CA GLU A 244 -22.48 -29.91 15.61
C GLU A 244 -22.88 -30.95 14.57
N ALA A 245 -21.97 -31.88 14.28
CA ALA A 245 -22.17 -32.95 13.32
C ALA A 245 -23.15 -34.01 13.87
#